data_AF-A0A931PP13-F1
#
_entry.id   AF-A0A931PP13-F1
#
_cell.length_a   1.000
_cell.length_b   1.000
_cell.length_c   1.000
_cell.angle_alpha   90.00
_cell.angle_beta   90.00
_cell.angle_gamma   90.00
#
_symmetry.space_group_name_H-M   'P 1'
#
loop_
_entity.id
_entity.type
_entity.pdbx_description
1 polymer ?
#
loop_
_entity_poly.entity_id
_entity_poly.type
_entity_poly.pdbx_seq_one_letter_code
_entity_poly.pdbx_strand_id
1 'polypeptide(L)'
;MLLIGVLALLVFGPTKLPELGRMMGRAMREFRRASDEFRSTVETNLHINDPDPIPQPPVETPVEPVASPASDLLPSELEEARAADTTAVAADTPGEPFCAQRGSRLFHRRECTWVPRIPEADRVYLKSVTDARDQGFSTCPVCEPWEPA
;
A
#
# COMPACT_ATOMS: atom_id res chain seq x y z
N MET A 1 40.12 -10.75 -4.26
CA MET A 1 38.65 -10.53 -4.14
C MET A 1 37.96 -10.46 -5.51
N LEU A 2 38.49 -9.72 -6.49
CA LEU A 2 37.86 -9.60 -7.82
C LEU A 2 37.69 -10.95 -8.55
N LEU A 3 38.69 -11.84 -8.49
CA LEU A 3 38.66 -13.18 -9.08
C LEU A 3 37.50 -14.04 -8.54
N ILE A 4 37.26 -13.96 -7.23
CA ILE A 4 36.20 -14.69 -6.54
C ILE A 4 34.82 -14.14 -6.96
N GLY A 5 34.71 -12.81 -7.06
CA GLY A 5 33.52 -12.15 -7.59
C GLY A 5 33.21 -12.58 -9.02
N VAL A 6 34.19 -12.53 -9.93
CA VAL A 6 34.02 -12.92 -11.34
C VAL A 6 33.61 -14.40 -11.46
N LEU A 7 34.19 -15.29 -10.67
CA LEU A 7 33.80 -16.71 -10.68
C LEU A 7 32.37 -16.92 -10.19
N ALA A 8 31.96 -16.21 -9.12
CA ALA A 8 30.57 -16.23 -8.65
C ALA A 8 29.61 -15.66 -9.70
N LEU A 9 29.99 -14.58 -10.40
CA LEU A 9 29.21 -14.01 -11.50
C LEU A 9 29.11 -14.95 -12.70
N LEU A 10 30.11 -15.81 -12.95
CA LEU A 10 30.07 -16.76 -14.06
C LEU A 10 29.14 -17.94 -13.76
N VAL A 11 29.15 -18.43 -12.51
CA VAL A 11 28.28 -19.53 -12.06
C VAL A 11 26.83 -19.07 -11.93
N PHE A 12 26.60 -17.95 -11.24
CA PHE A 12 25.26 -17.45 -10.98
C PHE A 12 24.73 -16.58 -12.12
N GLY A 13 25.60 -15.88 -12.86
CA GLY A 13 25.22 -14.89 -13.86
C GLY A 13 25.07 -13.48 -13.26
N PRO A 14 25.51 -12.42 -13.96
CA PRO A 14 25.40 -11.03 -13.46
C PRO A 14 23.95 -10.56 -13.28
N THR A 15 23.01 -11.18 -13.98
CA THR A 15 21.56 -10.92 -13.89
C THR A 15 20.88 -11.62 -12.71
N LYS A 16 21.45 -12.70 -12.17
CA LYS A 16 20.86 -13.44 -11.04
C LYS A 16 21.22 -12.86 -9.67
N LEU A 17 22.40 -12.26 -9.54
CA LEU A 17 22.78 -11.52 -8.32
C LEU A 17 21.78 -10.43 -7.91
N PRO A 18 21.35 -9.51 -8.80
CA PRO A 18 20.36 -8.48 -8.44
C PRO A 18 18.97 -9.07 -8.20
N GLU A 19 18.62 -10.18 -8.86
CA GLU A 19 17.37 -10.91 -8.64
C GLU A 19 17.32 -11.50 -7.21
N LEU A 20 18.39 -12.21 -6.79
CA LEU A 20 18.53 -12.74 -5.43
C LEU A 20 18.61 -11.61 -4.39
N GLY A 21 19.31 -10.50 -4.68
CA GLY A 21 19.41 -9.35 -3.79
C GLY A 21 18.05 -8.70 -3.51
N ARG A 22 17.18 -8.60 -4.52
CA ARG A 22 15.80 -8.08 -4.35
C ARG A 22 14.90 -9.00 -3.53
N MET A 23 15.09 -10.32 -3.63
CA MET A 23 14.36 -11.29 -2.82
C MET A 23 14.86 -11.30 -1.38
N MET A 24 16.18 -11.35 -1.19
CA MET A 24 16.83 -11.31 0.11
C MET A 24 16.56 -9.98 0.84
N GLY A 25 16.56 -8.86 0.14
CA GLY A 25 16.27 -7.55 0.72
C GLY A 25 14.84 -7.42 1.26
N ARG A 26 13.86 -7.96 0.53
CA ARG A 26 12.46 -8.03 1.02
C ARG A 26 12.34 -8.96 2.23
N ALA A 27 12.92 -10.15 2.15
CA ALA A 27 12.93 -11.10 3.27
C ALA A 27 13.60 -10.52 4.52
N MET A 28 14.71 -9.80 4.35
CA MET A 28 15.44 -9.18 5.46
C MET A 28 14.68 -8.00 6.07
N ARG A 29 13.92 -7.24 5.28
CA ARG A 29 13.04 -6.17 5.78
C ARG A 29 11.90 -6.72 6.62
N GLU A 30 11.26 -7.79 6.15
CA GLU A 30 10.19 -8.47 6.89
C GLU A 30 10.72 -9.17 8.14
N PHE A 31 11.88 -9.82 8.03
CA PHE A 31 12.56 -10.44 9.18
C PHE A 31 12.96 -9.40 10.22
N ARG A 32 13.43 -8.22 9.80
CA ARG A 32 13.77 -7.11 10.71
C ARG A 32 12.53 -6.65 11.48
N ARG A 33 11.42 -6.39 10.77
CA ARG A 33 10.16 -5.98 11.38
C ARG A 33 9.63 -7.03 12.36
N ALA A 34 9.68 -8.30 11.99
CA ALA A 34 9.31 -9.40 12.88
C ALA A 34 10.26 -9.47 14.09
N SER A 35 11.57 -9.34 13.89
CA SER A 35 12.57 -9.33 14.96
C SER A 35 12.37 -8.18 15.94
N ASP A 36 11.98 -7.00 15.45
CA ASP A 36 11.71 -5.83 16.28
C ASP A 36 10.46 -6.08 17.17
N GLU A 37 9.42 -6.70 16.62
CA GLU A 37 8.21 -7.12 17.37
C GLU A 37 8.54 -8.20 18.43
N PHE A 38 9.33 -9.21 18.04
CA PHE A 38 9.81 -10.24 18.97
C PHE A 38 10.65 -9.64 20.08
N ARG A 39 11.54 -8.69 19.75
CA ARG A 39 12.37 -8.00 20.73
C ARG A 39 11.51 -7.19 21.71
N SER A 40 10.53 -6.42 21.22
CA SER A 40 9.59 -5.70 22.08
C SER A 40 8.83 -6.65 23.00
N THR A 41 8.34 -7.78 22.47
CA THR A 41 7.61 -8.78 23.26
C THR A 41 8.49 -9.40 24.34
N VAL A 42 9.73 -9.79 23.99
CA VAL A 42 10.68 -10.39 24.93
C VAL A 42 11.11 -9.39 25.99
N GLU A 43 11.36 -8.13 25.62
CA GLU A 43 11.65 -7.05 26.57
C GLU A 43 10.46 -6.85 27.52
N THR A 44 9.22 -6.73 27.03
CA THR A 44 8.02 -6.58 27.88
C THR A 44 7.80 -7.77 28.83
N ASN A 45 8.11 -9.01 28.41
CA ASN A 45 7.93 -10.20 29.26
C ASN A 45 9.11 -10.48 30.20
N LEU A 46 10.33 -10.01 29.88
CA LEU A 46 11.51 -10.19 30.73
C LEU A 46 11.60 -9.12 31.85
N HIS A 47 10.95 -7.97 31.69
CA HIS A 47 10.86 -6.93 32.74
C HIS A 47 9.92 -7.28 33.92
N ILE A 48 9.53 -8.56 34.10
CA ILE A 48 8.82 -9.03 35.30
C ILE A 48 9.71 -9.01 36.57
N ASN A 49 11.01 -8.70 36.46
CA ASN A 49 11.93 -8.63 37.59
C ASN A 49 12.50 -7.23 37.90
N ASP A 50 11.94 -6.14 37.35
CA ASP A 50 12.28 -4.78 37.82
C ASP A 50 11.09 -4.19 38.61
N PRO A 51 11.28 -3.68 39.84
CA PRO A 51 10.21 -3.12 40.65
C PRO A 51 9.64 -1.82 40.03
N ASP A 52 8.32 -1.65 40.16
CA ASP A 52 7.54 -0.49 39.69
C ASP A 52 8.22 0.87 39.99
N PRO A 53 8.25 1.82 39.03
CA PRO A 53 8.52 3.20 39.36
C PRO A 53 7.34 3.78 40.16
N ILE A 54 7.65 4.22 41.39
CA ILE A 54 6.75 4.85 42.37
C ILE A 54 5.90 5.97 41.73
N PRO A 55 4.58 6.05 42.03
CA PRO A 55 3.72 7.15 41.59
C PRO A 55 4.19 8.49 42.19
N GLN A 56 4.36 9.50 41.35
CA GLN A 56 4.62 10.87 41.80
C GLN A 56 3.28 11.60 42.03
N PRO A 57 3.06 12.25 43.19
CA PRO A 57 1.81 12.92 43.54
C PRO A 57 1.58 14.23 42.76
N PRO A 58 0.33 14.75 42.71
CA PRO A 58 -0.06 15.88 41.87
C PRO A 58 0.30 17.22 42.51
N VAL A 59 0.83 18.17 41.72
CA VAL A 59 0.97 19.58 42.12
C VAL A 59 0.32 20.48 41.06
N GLU A 60 -0.93 20.84 41.36
CA GLU A 60 -1.64 22.12 41.20
C GLU A 60 -1.22 23.13 40.09
N THR A 61 -2.13 23.33 39.11
CA THR A 61 -2.81 24.58 38.61
C THR A 61 -2.07 25.95 38.62
N PRO A 62 -2.53 27.03 37.93
CA PRO A 62 -3.73 27.32 37.10
C PRO A 62 -3.38 28.06 35.76
N VAL A 63 -4.23 28.28 34.75
CA VAL A 63 -5.35 29.23 34.66
C VAL A 63 -6.12 29.01 33.33
N GLU A 64 -7.45 28.94 33.40
CA GLU A 64 -8.33 29.33 32.29
C GLU A 64 -8.30 30.86 32.10
N PRO A 65 -8.69 31.39 30.93
CA PRO A 65 -10.07 31.88 30.85
C PRO A 65 -10.79 31.53 29.53
N VAL A 66 -11.97 30.93 29.69
CA VAL A 66 -13.26 31.26 29.07
C VAL A 66 -13.28 32.09 27.77
N ALA A 67 -13.90 31.55 26.72
CA ALA A 67 -15.23 31.99 26.25
C ALA A 67 -15.61 31.42 24.87
N SER A 68 -16.70 30.65 24.88
CA SER A 68 -17.62 30.34 23.77
C SER A 68 -18.30 31.64 23.24
N PRO A 69 -19.08 31.69 22.13
CA PRO A 69 -20.14 30.72 21.83
C PRO A 69 -20.42 30.37 20.36
N ALA A 70 -21.19 29.30 20.25
CA ALA A 70 -21.86 28.76 19.07
C ALA A 70 -22.92 29.69 18.46
N SER A 71 -23.24 29.41 17.19
CA SER A 71 -24.48 29.68 16.44
C SER A 71 -24.16 29.44 14.95
N ASP A 72 -24.94 28.84 14.05
CA ASP A 72 -26.29 28.30 14.03
C ASP A 72 -26.41 27.49 12.71
N LEU A 73 -27.18 26.39 12.76
CA LEU A 73 -28.17 25.92 11.76
C LEU A 73 -27.79 25.66 10.28
N LEU A 74 -27.75 24.35 9.96
CA LEU A 74 -28.55 23.58 8.97
C LEU A 74 -28.60 23.98 7.45
N PRO A 75 -28.98 23.02 6.57
CA PRO A 75 -28.57 22.90 5.17
C PRO A 75 -29.52 23.63 4.20
N SER A 76 -29.01 24.01 3.04
CA SER A 76 -29.84 24.30 1.87
C SER A 76 -29.26 23.70 0.61
N GLU A 77 -30.10 22.85 0.07
CA GLU A 77 -30.13 22.24 -1.23
C GLU A 77 -30.06 23.25 -2.39
N LEU A 78 -29.41 22.80 -3.47
CA LEU A 78 -29.84 22.91 -4.87
C LEU A 78 -29.89 24.27 -5.59
N GLU A 79 -29.32 24.19 -6.79
CA GLU A 79 -29.71 24.90 -8.02
C GLU A 79 -29.06 26.27 -8.29
N GLU A 80 -28.02 26.25 -9.14
CA GLU A 80 -28.14 27.06 -10.35
C GLU A 80 -27.68 26.22 -11.55
N ALA A 81 -28.64 26.04 -12.44
CA ALA A 81 -28.64 25.06 -13.50
C ALA A 81 -28.13 25.66 -14.83
N ARG A 82 -27.47 24.77 -15.58
CA ARG A 82 -27.61 24.55 -17.03
C ARG A 82 -27.17 25.61 -18.05
N ALA A 83 -26.23 25.10 -18.86
CA ALA A 83 -26.32 24.91 -20.31
C ALA A 83 -25.63 25.94 -21.22
N ALA A 84 -24.52 25.49 -21.83
CA ALA A 84 -24.31 25.41 -23.28
C ALA A 84 -22.90 24.81 -23.48
N ASP A 85 -22.82 23.53 -23.85
CA ASP A 85 -22.44 23.12 -25.21
C ASP A 85 -21.21 23.88 -25.74
N THR A 86 -20.04 23.28 -25.57
CA THR A 86 -18.92 23.46 -26.49
C THR A 86 -18.10 22.18 -26.47
N THR A 87 -18.36 21.37 -27.49
CA THR A 87 -17.41 20.47 -28.13
C THR A 87 -16.75 19.44 -27.21
N ALA A 88 -17.35 18.25 -27.24
CA ALA A 88 -16.66 16.99 -27.04
C ALA A 88 -15.30 16.99 -27.78
N VAL A 89 -14.24 17.30 -27.04
CA VAL A 89 -12.96 16.66 -27.28
C VAL A 89 -13.00 15.44 -26.40
N ALA A 90 -13.25 14.29 -27.02
CA ALA A 90 -13.03 12.98 -26.44
C ALA A 90 -11.56 12.89 -26.01
N ALA A 91 -11.27 13.36 -24.79
CA ALA A 91 -9.99 13.23 -24.15
C ALA A 91 -9.95 11.82 -23.57
N ASP A 92 -9.19 10.97 -24.26
CA ASP A 92 -8.74 9.65 -23.85
C ASP A 92 -9.88 8.65 -23.57
N THR A 93 -9.93 7.57 -24.33
CA THR A 93 -10.39 6.31 -23.73
C THR A 93 -9.13 5.69 -23.13
N PRO A 94 -8.83 5.85 -21.83
CA PRO A 94 -7.75 5.09 -21.24
C PRO A 94 -8.33 3.70 -21.11
N GLY A 95 -7.96 2.81 -22.02
CA GLY A 95 -8.38 1.42 -21.93
C GLY A 95 -8.06 0.92 -20.53
N GLU A 96 -9.13 0.59 -19.79
CA GLU A 96 -9.18 0.01 -18.44
C GLU A 96 -7.80 -0.29 -17.83
N PRO A 97 -7.30 0.55 -16.90
CA PRO A 97 -5.90 0.55 -16.45
C PRO A 97 -5.50 -0.73 -15.68
N PHE A 98 -6.48 -1.55 -15.34
CA PHE A 98 -6.31 -2.80 -14.62
C PHE A 98 -6.78 -4.00 -15.44
N CYS A 99 -6.05 -5.12 -15.29
CA CYS A 99 -6.35 -6.40 -15.92
C CYS A 99 -6.29 -7.50 -14.86
N ALA A 100 -7.38 -8.24 -14.71
CA ALA A 100 -7.47 -9.44 -13.89
C ALA A 100 -7.42 -10.72 -14.73
N GLN A 101 -7.10 -11.82 -14.06
CA GLN A 101 -7.16 -13.16 -14.61
C GLN A 101 -8.31 -13.94 -13.93
N ARG A 102 -9.27 -14.44 -14.74
CA ARG A 102 -10.43 -15.20 -14.22
C ARG A 102 -10.03 -16.41 -13.37
N GLY A 103 -9.01 -17.15 -13.80
CA GLY A 103 -8.57 -18.38 -13.15
C GLY A 103 -7.80 -18.20 -11.84
N SER A 104 -7.12 -17.06 -11.64
CA SER A 104 -6.22 -16.86 -10.49
C SER A 104 -6.73 -15.81 -9.50
N ARG A 105 -7.86 -15.15 -9.80
CA ARG A 105 -8.47 -14.09 -8.99
C ARG A 105 -7.51 -12.95 -8.63
N LEU A 106 -6.41 -12.79 -9.37
CA LEU A 106 -5.46 -11.70 -9.21
C LEU A 106 -5.74 -10.62 -10.25
N PHE A 107 -5.60 -9.36 -9.85
CA PHE A 107 -5.63 -8.22 -10.76
C PHE A 107 -4.32 -7.42 -10.73
N HIS A 108 -3.97 -6.87 -11.89
CA HIS A 108 -2.69 -6.27 -12.21
C HIS A 108 -2.90 -4.89 -12.85
N ARG A 109 -1.91 -3.99 -12.77
CA ARG A 109 -1.84 -2.86 -13.71
C ARG A 109 -1.51 -3.35 -15.11
N ARG A 110 -1.98 -2.66 -16.15
CA ARG A 110 -1.65 -2.95 -17.56
C ARG A 110 -0.14 -3.06 -17.83
N GLU A 111 0.66 -2.33 -17.04
CA GLU A 111 2.12 -2.28 -17.14
C GLU A 111 2.84 -3.45 -16.45
N CYS A 112 2.11 -4.35 -15.79
CA CYS A 112 2.70 -5.46 -15.06
C CYS A 112 3.30 -6.50 -16.03
N THR A 113 4.54 -6.94 -15.77
CA THR A 113 5.27 -7.94 -16.57
C THR A 113 4.56 -9.30 -16.68
N TRP A 114 3.58 -9.58 -15.80
CA TRP A 114 2.79 -10.81 -15.85
C TRP A 114 1.60 -10.74 -16.81
N VAL A 115 1.06 -9.55 -17.10
CA VAL A 115 -0.08 -9.36 -18.02
C VAL A 115 0.11 -10.03 -19.39
N PRO A 116 1.26 -9.92 -20.08
CA PRO A 116 1.45 -10.57 -21.38
C PRO A 116 1.41 -12.11 -21.31
N ARG A 117 1.55 -12.72 -20.13
CA ARG A 117 1.46 -14.18 -19.94
C ARG A 117 0.03 -14.68 -19.75
N ILE A 118 -0.92 -13.77 -19.48
CA ILE A 118 -2.33 -14.13 -19.29
C ILE A 118 -2.94 -14.36 -20.68
N PRO A 119 -3.54 -15.54 -20.96
CA PRO A 119 -4.28 -15.80 -22.19
C PRO A 119 -5.39 -14.77 -22.36
N GLU A 120 -5.60 -14.27 -23.57
CA GLU A 120 -6.58 -13.21 -23.83
C GLU A 120 -8.01 -13.61 -23.41
N ALA A 121 -8.36 -14.90 -23.55
CA ALA A 121 -9.64 -15.45 -23.10
C ALA A 121 -9.88 -15.35 -21.58
N ASP A 122 -8.81 -15.26 -20.78
CA ASP A 122 -8.88 -15.19 -19.32
C ASP A 122 -8.76 -13.77 -18.77
N ARG A 123 -8.56 -12.76 -19.65
CA ARG A 123 -8.40 -11.36 -19.23
C ARG A 123 -9.75 -10.73 -18.94
N VAL A 124 -9.84 -10.09 -17.77
CA VAL A 124 -10.97 -9.23 -17.39
C VAL A 124 -10.43 -7.85 -17.13
N TYR A 125 -10.91 -6.87 -17.87
CA TYR A 125 -10.48 -5.49 -17.73
C TYR A 125 -11.34 -4.78 -16.68
N LEU A 126 -10.68 -3.94 -15.89
CA LEU A 126 -11.26 -3.30 -14.71
C LEU A 126 -10.95 -1.80 -14.73
N LYS A 127 -11.91 -1.01 -14.27
CA LYS A 127 -11.84 0.46 -14.31
C LYS A 127 -11.19 1.04 -13.07
N SER A 128 -11.41 0.41 -11.92
CA SER A 128 -10.87 0.81 -10.63
C SER A 128 -10.45 -0.39 -9.79
N VAL A 129 -9.60 -0.14 -8.81
CA VAL A 129 -9.19 -1.08 -7.76
C VAL A 129 -10.38 -1.45 -6.87
N THR A 130 -11.28 -0.51 -6.59
CA THR A 130 -12.48 -0.78 -5.79
C THR A 130 -13.39 -1.79 -6.49
N ASP A 131 -13.67 -1.58 -7.79
CA ASP A 131 -14.45 -2.51 -8.61
C ASP A 131 -13.81 -3.91 -8.67
N ALA A 132 -12.47 -3.97 -8.77
CA ALA A 132 -11.74 -5.23 -8.71
C ALA A 132 -11.93 -5.97 -7.38
N ARG A 133 -11.90 -5.24 -6.26
CA ARG A 133 -12.09 -5.82 -4.92
C ARG A 133 -13.53 -6.27 -4.69
N ASP A 134 -14.51 -5.51 -5.16
CA ASP A 134 -15.93 -5.86 -5.07
C ASP A 134 -16.25 -7.12 -5.88
N GLN A 135 -15.58 -7.31 -7.01
CA GLN A 135 -15.64 -8.55 -7.80
C GLN A 135 -14.83 -9.71 -7.19
N GLY A 136 -14.19 -9.50 -6.04
CA GLY A 136 -13.46 -10.51 -5.28
C GLY A 136 -12.08 -10.83 -5.85
N PHE A 137 -11.49 -9.92 -6.63
CA PHE A 137 -10.10 -10.01 -7.08
C PHE A 137 -9.13 -9.47 -6.02
N SER A 138 -7.99 -10.12 -5.92
CA SER A 138 -6.88 -9.77 -5.03
C SER A 138 -5.80 -9.01 -5.78
N THR A 139 -5.14 -8.08 -5.10
CA THR A 139 -4.05 -7.28 -5.67
C THR A 139 -2.85 -8.14 -6.01
N CYS A 140 -2.27 -7.97 -7.20
CA CYS A 140 -0.99 -8.59 -7.52
C CYS A 140 0.14 -8.06 -6.60
N PRO A 141 0.92 -8.93 -5.94
CA PRO A 141 2.02 -8.53 -5.05
C PRO A 141 3.25 -7.97 -5.79
N VAL A 142 3.27 -8.04 -7.13
CA VAL A 142 4.40 -7.58 -7.95
C VAL A 142 4.22 -6.14 -8.40
N CYS A 143 3.00 -5.72 -8.73
CA CYS A 143 2.72 -4.39 -9.25
C CYS A 143 1.88 -3.52 -8.32
N GLU A 144 1.53 -4.01 -7.11
CA GLU A 144 0.76 -3.32 -6.06
C GLU A 144 -0.16 -2.22 -6.63
N PRO A 145 -1.23 -2.61 -7.36
CA PRO A 145 -2.10 -1.65 -8.02
C PRO A 145 -2.79 -0.77 -6.97
N TRP A 146 -2.26 0.42 -6.77
CA TRP A 146 -2.81 1.49 -5.93
C TRP A 146 -3.57 2.51 -6.80
N GLU A 147 -4.69 3.02 -6.30
CA GLU A 147 -5.38 4.18 -6.86
C GLU A 147 -5.14 5.39 -5.94
N PRO A 148 -4.79 6.58 -6.47
CA PRO A 148 -4.83 7.80 -5.69
C PRO A 148 -6.27 8.06 -5.22
N ALA A 149 -6.40 8.37 -3.93
CA ALA A 149 -7.66 8.72 -3.28
C ALA A 149 -8.18 10.08 -3.76
#